data_AF-A0A7D7LN68-F1
#
_entry.id   AF-A0A7D7LN68-F1
#
_cell.length_a   1.000
_cell.length_b   1.000
_cell.length_c   1.000
_cell.angle_alpha   90.00
_cell.angle_beta   90.00
_cell.angle_gamma   90.00
#
_symmetry.space_group_name_H-M   'P 1'
#
loop_
_entity.id
_entity.type
_entity.pdbx_description
1 polymer ?
#
loop_
_entity_poly.entity_id
_entity_poly.type
_entity_poly.pdbx_seq_one_letter_code
_entity_poly.pdbx_strand_id
1 'polypeptide(L)'
;MDILNLIVGLFMIGIGFLVKSAPELIAGYNTMPKDKKKNVDIEGLSTFMRNGLIIIGLSIIIGYYLFKWIGFTMIANSMILIVTLVGVTIWL
;
A
#
# COMPACT_ATOMS: atom_id res chain seq x y z
N MET A 1 7.59 18.32 -2.92
CA MET A 1 7.03 17.00 -3.24
C MET A 1 6.32 17.17 -4.56
N ASP A 2 6.50 16.25 -5.50
CA ASP A 2 5.67 16.25 -6.70
C ASP A 2 4.22 15.97 -6.30
N ILE A 3 3.25 16.62 -6.97
CA ILE A 3 1.82 16.38 -6.76
C ILE A 3 1.49 14.89 -6.95
N LEU A 4 2.17 14.23 -7.88
CA LEU A 4 1.98 12.81 -8.18
C LEU A 4 2.38 11.91 -7.00
N ASN A 5 3.49 12.20 -6.32
CA ASN A 5 3.91 11.44 -5.12
C ASN A 5 2.87 11.57 -4.00
N LEU A 6 2.28 12.75 -3.83
CA LEU A 6 1.26 12.98 -2.82
C LEU A 6 -0.04 12.25 -3.16
N ILE A 7 -0.49 12.37 -4.42
CA ILE A 7 -1.70 11.69 -4.90
C ILE A 7 -1.54 10.17 -4.75
N VAL A 8 -0.42 9.60 -5.19
CA VAL A 8 -0.18 8.15 -5.09
C VAL A 8 -0.10 7.69 -3.64
N GLY A 9 0.59 8.43 -2.77
CA GLY A 9 0.69 8.10 -1.35
C GLY A 9 -0.68 8.09 -0.66
N LEU A 10 -1.48 9.14 -0.87
CA LEU A 10 -2.84 9.23 -0.33
C LEU A 10 -3.78 8.19 -0.94
N PHE A 11 -3.65 7.91 -2.23
CA PHE A 11 -4.41 6.88 -2.92
C PHE A 11 -4.14 5.51 -2.31
N MET A 12 -2.88 5.13 -2.08
CA MET A 12 -2.52 3.86 -1.41
C MET A 12 -3.14 3.75 0.00
N ILE A 13 -3.08 4.81 0.79
CA ILE A 13 -3.71 4.86 2.12
C ILE A 13 -5.23 4.68 2.00
N GLY A 14 -5.86 5.38 1.05
CA GLY A 14 -7.28 5.28 0.77
C GLY A 14 -7.69 3.86 0.37
N ILE A 15 -6.96 3.21 -0.55
CA ILE A 15 -7.18 1.81 -0.91
C ILE A 15 -7.00 0.91 0.30
N GLY A 16 -6.03 1.18 1.18
CA GLY A 16 -5.85 0.46 2.44
C GLY A 16 -7.12 0.42 3.29
N PHE A 17 -7.76 1.57 3.51
CA PHE A 17 -9.04 1.61 4.22
C PHE A 17 -10.17 0.94 3.44
N LEU A 18 -10.20 1.11 2.10
CA LEU A 18 -11.22 0.49 1.26
C LEU A 18 -11.14 -1.04 1.29
N VAL A 19 -9.96 -1.66 1.23
CA VAL A 19 -9.84 -3.14 1.31
C VAL A 19 -10.23 -3.68 2.68
N LYS A 20 -10.16 -2.84 3.73
CA LYS A 20 -10.66 -3.20 5.05
C LYS A 20 -12.19 -3.21 5.10
N SER A 21 -12.82 -2.19 4.53
CA SER A 21 -14.28 -2.06 4.51
C SER A 21 -14.95 -2.95 3.46
N ALA A 22 -14.25 -3.23 2.35
CA ALA A 22 -14.71 -4.06 1.24
C ALA A 22 -13.64 -5.09 0.86
N PRO A 23 -13.52 -6.21 1.61
CA PRO A 23 -12.52 -7.25 1.35
C PRO A 23 -12.66 -7.95 0.00
N GLU A 24 -13.81 -7.82 -0.67
CA GLU A 24 -14.03 -8.25 -2.06
C GLU A 24 -13.11 -7.52 -3.07
N LEU A 25 -12.46 -6.42 -2.68
CA LEU A 25 -11.41 -5.78 -3.49
C LEU A 25 -10.11 -6.60 -3.54
N ILE A 26 -9.92 -7.54 -2.61
CA ILE A 26 -8.77 -8.45 -2.62
C ILE A 26 -9.05 -9.54 -3.66
N ALA A 27 -8.42 -9.45 -4.83
CA ALA A 27 -8.71 -10.33 -5.97
C ALA A 27 -8.64 -11.83 -5.65
N GLY A 28 -7.66 -12.24 -4.84
CA GLY A 28 -7.52 -13.64 -4.38
C GLY A 28 -8.66 -14.10 -3.48
N TYR A 29 -9.25 -13.20 -2.68
CA TYR A 29 -10.45 -13.49 -1.89
C TYR A 29 -11.71 -13.42 -2.75
N ASN A 30 -11.82 -12.44 -3.64
CA ASN A 30 -13.00 -12.25 -4.50
C ASN A 30 -13.29 -13.48 -5.37
N THR A 31 -12.25 -13.98 -6.04
CA THR A 31 -12.33 -15.11 -6.97
C THR A 31 -12.41 -16.48 -6.28
N MET A 32 -12.25 -16.51 -4.96
CA MET A 32 -12.28 -17.75 -4.19
C MET A 32 -13.70 -18.35 -4.15
N PRO A 33 -13.86 -19.66 -4.36
CA PRO A 33 -15.14 -20.35 -4.18
C PRO A 33 -15.71 -20.15 -2.76
N LYS A 34 -17.04 -20.07 -2.63
CA LYS A 34 -17.74 -19.77 -1.36
C LYS A 34 -17.39 -20.76 -0.24
N ASP A 35 -17.21 -22.03 -0.58
CA ASP A 35 -16.80 -23.12 0.32
C ASP A 35 -15.36 -22.96 0.85
N LYS A 36 -14.50 -22.24 0.13
CA LYS A 36 -13.16 -21.88 0.59
C LYS A 36 -13.15 -20.54 1.33
N LYS A 37 -13.94 -19.54 0.88
CA LYS A 37 -14.05 -18.22 1.54
C LYS A 37 -14.42 -18.33 3.02
N LYS A 38 -15.31 -19.27 3.38
CA LYS A 38 -15.75 -19.48 4.78
C LYS A 38 -14.63 -19.87 5.76
N ASN A 39 -13.51 -20.39 5.24
CA ASN A 39 -12.37 -20.81 6.06
C ASN A 39 -11.26 -19.73 6.10
N VAL A 40 -11.45 -18.60 5.42
CA VAL A 40 -10.49 -17.49 5.42
C VAL A 40 -10.79 -16.58 6.59
N ASP A 41 -9.76 -16.28 7.40
CA ASP A 41 -9.81 -15.16 8.33
C ASP A 41 -9.77 -13.84 7.55
N ILE A 42 -10.95 -13.41 7.12
CA ILE A 42 -11.09 -12.19 6.32
C ILE A 42 -10.77 -10.93 7.14
N GLU A 43 -10.96 -10.97 8.45
CA GLU A 43 -10.65 -9.87 9.35
C GLU A 43 -9.14 -9.68 9.47
N GLY A 44 -8.40 -10.77 9.68
CA GLY A 44 -6.93 -10.78 9.68
C GLY A 44 -6.36 -10.38 8.31
N LEU A 45 -6.85 -11.00 7.23
CA LEU A 45 -6.38 -10.73 5.86
C LEU A 45 -6.60 -9.27 5.46
N SER A 46 -7.81 -8.73 5.65
CA SER A 46 -8.12 -7.35 5.29
C SER A 46 -7.36 -6.33 6.15
N THR A 47 -7.08 -6.66 7.41
CA THR A 47 -6.23 -5.84 8.30
C THR A 47 -4.78 -5.83 7.82
N PHE A 48 -4.24 -7.00 7.48
CA PHE A 48 -2.89 -7.14 6.94
C PHE A 48 -2.73 -6.32 5.65
N MET A 49 -3.66 -6.46 4.71
CA MET A 49 -3.67 -5.70 3.45
C MET A 49 -3.77 -4.19 3.69
N ARG A 50 -4.68 -3.75 4.58
CA ARG A 50 -4.80 -2.33 4.97
C ARG A 50 -3.47 -1.79 5.48
N ASN A 51 -2.86 -2.48 6.44
CA ASN A 51 -1.65 -2.01 7.08
C ASN A 51 -0.49 -1.93 6.08
N GLY A 52 -0.33 -2.93 5.21
CA GLY A 52 0.68 -2.91 4.15
C GLY A 52 0.52 -1.72 3.19
N LEU A 53 -0.70 -1.48 2.71
CA LEU A 53 -1.00 -0.34 1.82
C LEU A 53 -0.79 1.03 2.50
N ILE A 54 -1.17 1.16 3.77
CA ILE A 54 -0.91 2.38 4.56
C ILE A 54 0.59 2.58 4.73
N ILE A 55 1.36 1.54 5.05
CA ILE A 55 2.82 1.61 5.20
C ILE A 55 3.46 2.05 3.89
N ILE A 56 3.03 1.52 2.74
CA ILE A 56 3.50 1.94 1.41
C ILE A 56 3.22 3.42 1.19
N GLY A 57 1.98 3.88 1.40
CA GLY A 57 1.61 5.27 1.18
C GLY A 57 2.34 6.25 2.11
N LEU A 58 2.46 5.92 3.40
CA LEU A 58 3.23 6.71 4.36
C LEU A 58 4.72 6.73 4.02
N SER A 59 5.29 5.61 3.58
CA SER A 59 6.71 5.53 3.20
C SER A 59 7.03 6.42 2.01
N ILE A 60 6.14 6.50 1.02
CA ILE A 60 6.29 7.43 -0.13
C ILE A 60 6.31 8.89 0.36
N ILE A 61 5.38 9.27 1.24
CA ILE A 61 5.24 10.65 1.73
C ILE A 61 6.41 11.02 2.64
N ILE A 62 6.60 10.26 3.72
CA ILE A 62 7.62 10.53 4.74
C ILE A 62 9.01 10.39 4.14
N GLY A 63 9.26 9.34 3.36
CA GLY A 63 10.56 9.12 2.74
C GLY A 63 10.96 10.24 1.77
N TYR A 64 10.02 10.82 1.01
CA TYR A 64 10.31 12.00 0.19
C TYR A 64 10.91 13.14 1.03
N TYR A 65 10.27 13.50 2.14
CA TYR A 65 10.72 14.61 2.98
C TYR A 65 12.04 14.27 3.68
N LEU A 66 12.21 13.04 4.18
CA LEU A 66 13.44 12.57 4.80
C LEU A 66 14.63 12.64 3.83
N PHE A 67 14.52 12.04 2.64
CA PHE A 67 15.60 12.03 1.66
C PHE A 67 15.90 13.41 1.08
N LYS A 68 14.87 14.25 0.91
CA LYS A 68 15.08 15.64 0.51
C LYS A 68 15.85 16.42 1.58
N TRP A 69 15.54 16.22 2.86
CA TRP A 69 16.21 16.91 3.96
C TRP A 69 17.69 16.54 4.07
N ILE A 70 18.04 15.28 3.81
CA ILE A 70 19.42 14.78 3.82
C ILE A 70 20.19 15.16 2.53
N GLY A 71 19.52 15.79 1.55
CA GLY A 71 20.12 16.24 0.28
C GLY A 71 20.08 15.20 -0.84
N PHE A 72 19.53 14.01 -0.60
CA PHE A 72 19.37 12.95 -1.60
C PHE A 72 18.16 13.19 -2.51
N THR A 73 18.19 14.30 -3.25
CA THR A 73 17.07 14.75 -4.10
C THR A 73 16.69 13.72 -5.17
N MET A 74 17.67 13.02 -5.76
CA MET A 74 17.39 11.95 -6.75
C MET A 74 16.61 10.79 -6.12
N ILE A 75 17.00 10.36 -4.91
CA ILE A 75 16.30 9.29 -4.18
C ILE A 75 14.90 9.74 -3.78
N ALA A 76 14.78 10.98 -3.25
CA ALA A 76 13.48 11.55 -2.88
C ALA A 76 12.49 11.56 -4.05
N ASN A 77 12.94 11.91 -5.26
CA ASN A 77 12.09 11.92 -6.45
C ASN A 77 11.75 10.49 -6.94
N SER A 78 12.59 9.50 -6.65
CA SER A 78 12.36 8.08 -6.99
C SER A 78 11.55 7.30 -5.96
N MET A 79 11.02 7.95 -4.93
CA MET A 79 10.35 7.29 -3.80
C MET A 79 9.18 6.40 -4.18
N ILE A 80 8.36 6.79 -5.16
CA ILE A 80 7.27 5.93 -5.64
C ILE A 80 7.86 4.60 -6.12
N LEU A 81 8.83 4.65 -7.04
CA LEU A 81 9.40 3.45 -7.66
C LEU A 81 10.07 2.54 -6.63
N ILE A 82 10.86 3.12 -5.72
CA ILE A 82 11.56 2.35 -4.69
C ILE A 82 10.56 1.65 -3.77
N VAL A 83 9.59 2.39 -3.24
CA VAL A 83 8.64 1.85 -2.26
C VAL A 83 7.65 0.89 -2.90
N THR A 84 7.21 1.11 -4.14
CA THR A 84 6.30 0.17 -4.81
C THR A 84 7.00 -1.13 -5.15
N LEU A 85 8.25 -1.10 -5.65
CA LEU A 85 9.00 -2.34 -5.93
C LEU A 85 9.24 -3.15 -4.65
N VAL A 86 9.71 -2.49 -3.58
CA VAL A 86 9.95 -3.14 -2.29
C VAL A 86 8.62 -3.64 -1.68
N GLY A 87 7.58 -2.82 -1.74
CA GLY A 87 6.26 -3.15 -1.23
C GLY A 87 5.66 -4.37 -1.93
N VAL A 88 5.77 -4.44 -3.26
CA VAL A 88 5.37 -5.61 -4.03
C VAL A 88 6.18 -6.84 -3.60
N THR A 89 7.51 -6.76 -3.51
CA THR A 89 8.32 -7.95 -3.16
C THR A 89 8.10 -8.50 -1.75
N ILE A 90 7.70 -7.66 -0.79
CA ILE A 90 7.51 -8.09 0.61
C ILE A 90 6.07 -8.57 0.84
N TRP A 91 5.09 -8.00 0.12
CA TRP A 91 3.66 -8.19 0.42
C TRP A 91 2.87 -8.98 -0.65
N LEU A 92 3.42 -9.18 -1.86
CA LEU A 92 2.91 -10.07 -2.92
C LEU A 92 3.78 -11.32 -3.03
#